data_AF-A0A024VD32-F1
#
_entry.id   AF-A0A024VD32-F1
#
_cell.length_a   1.000
_cell.length_b   1.000
_cell.length_c   1.000
_cell.angle_alpha   90.00
_cell.angle_beta   90.00
_cell.angle_gamma   90.00
#
_symmetry.space_group_name_H-M   'P 1'
#
loop_
_entity.id
_entity.type
_entity.pdbx_description
1 polymer ?
#
loop_
_entity_poly.entity_id
_entity_poly.type
_entity_poly.pdbx_seq_one_letter_code
_entity_poly.pdbx_strand_id
1 'polypeptide(L)'
;MVDFLCKHYPEHLHGFEAIWNGDPDLEQERLLVVEFFKYQKLPVEISVHFINAGFDTVDTLCTLSNNSLDDVEKFNNTRWLPGHKVRLQQTFNDITNRVRIFKEERNALIKCLKREFVNHSPNMINSVIVPKTIKPIMVPVLPTVGTPVNVSARPNNYLSVGKTLPPHIYRRS
;
A
#
# COMPACT_ATOMS: atom_id res chain seq x y z
N MET A 1 -20.09 -14.30 -8.48
CA MET A 1 -21.02 -15.45 -8.32
C MET A 1 -20.34 -16.59 -7.56
N VAL A 2 -19.09 -16.94 -7.87
CA VAL A 2 -18.34 -17.97 -7.12
C VAL A 2 -17.97 -17.53 -5.70
N ASP A 3 -17.62 -16.25 -5.49
CA ASP A 3 -17.33 -15.72 -4.14
C ASP A 3 -18.54 -15.79 -3.20
N PHE A 4 -19.74 -15.62 -3.74
CA PHE A 4 -20.99 -15.78 -2.99
C PHE A 4 -21.18 -17.24 -2.56
N LEU A 5 -20.87 -18.21 -3.44
CA LEU A 5 -20.95 -19.63 -3.11
C LEU A 5 -19.89 -20.02 -2.07
N CYS A 6 -18.66 -19.53 -2.21
CA CYS A 6 -17.60 -19.77 -1.23
C CYS A 6 -17.97 -19.21 0.15
N LYS A 7 -18.62 -18.04 0.19
CA LYS A 7 -19.03 -17.39 1.44
C LYS A 7 -20.26 -18.01 2.10
N HIS A 8 -21.21 -18.49 1.33
CA HIS A 8 -22.53 -18.91 1.84
C HIS A 8 -22.77 -20.42 1.81
N TYR A 9 -21.99 -21.18 1.03
CA TYR A 9 -22.14 -22.63 0.88
C TYR A 9 -20.79 -23.39 0.84
N PRO A 10 -19.83 -23.11 1.74
CA PRO A 10 -18.50 -23.73 1.70
C PRO A 10 -18.55 -25.27 1.81
N GLU A 11 -19.48 -25.80 2.61
CA GLU A 11 -19.66 -27.26 2.77
C GLU A 11 -20.11 -27.96 1.47
N HIS A 12 -20.81 -27.24 0.59
CA HIS A 12 -21.30 -27.77 -0.69
C HIS A 12 -20.22 -27.73 -1.78
N LEU A 13 -19.11 -27.03 -1.51
CA LEU A 13 -17.98 -26.92 -2.42
C LEU A 13 -16.94 -28.02 -2.21
N HIS A 14 -17.09 -28.87 -1.18
CA HIS A 14 -16.19 -30.01 -0.92
C HIS A 14 -14.68 -29.65 -0.98
N GLY A 15 -14.31 -28.47 -0.46
CA GLY A 15 -12.93 -27.98 -0.49
C GLY A 15 -12.53 -27.20 -1.75
N PHE A 16 -13.39 -27.11 -2.77
CA PHE A 16 -13.18 -26.28 -3.96
C PHE A 16 -13.10 -24.79 -3.63
N GLU A 17 -13.75 -24.38 -2.54
CA GLU A 17 -13.62 -23.05 -1.93
C GLU A 17 -12.13 -22.66 -1.70
N ALA A 18 -11.32 -23.57 -1.14
CA ALA A 18 -9.92 -23.31 -0.85
C ALA A 18 -9.08 -23.16 -2.14
N ILE A 19 -9.43 -23.91 -3.19
CA ILE A 19 -8.80 -23.79 -4.51
C ILE A 19 -9.15 -22.44 -5.15
N TRP A 20 -10.42 -22.03 -5.04
CA TRP A 20 -10.91 -20.78 -5.62
C TRP A 20 -10.38 -19.54 -4.90
N ASN A 21 -10.37 -19.55 -3.58
CA ASN A 21 -9.92 -18.43 -2.76
C ASN A 21 -8.39 -18.30 -2.71
N GLY A 22 -7.67 -19.35 -3.14
CA GLY A 22 -6.22 -19.44 -3.03
C GLY A 22 -5.77 -19.72 -1.59
N ASP A 23 -4.52 -20.18 -1.46
CA ASP A 23 -3.92 -20.41 -0.15
C ASP A 23 -3.57 -19.06 0.51
N PRO A 24 -4.16 -18.72 1.68
CA PRO A 24 -3.89 -17.47 2.36
C PRO A 24 -2.41 -17.32 2.77
N ASP A 25 -1.70 -18.42 3.01
CA ASP A 25 -0.28 -18.39 3.37
C ASP A 25 0.56 -17.96 2.15
N LEU A 26 0.20 -18.39 0.94
CA LEU A 26 0.86 -17.94 -0.29
C LEU A 26 0.64 -16.45 -0.56
N GLU A 27 -0.57 -15.94 -0.31
CA GLU A 27 -0.84 -14.50 -0.45
C GLU A 27 -0.05 -13.69 0.59
N GLN A 28 0.11 -14.21 1.81
CA GLN A 28 0.94 -13.57 2.83
C GLN A 28 2.41 -13.49 2.41
N GLU A 29 2.95 -14.55 1.78
CA GLU A 29 4.32 -14.53 1.22
C GLU A 29 4.48 -13.50 0.09
N ARG A 30 3.49 -13.39 -0.80
CA ARG A 30 3.47 -12.37 -1.87
C ARG A 30 3.48 -10.95 -1.29
N LEU A 31 2.67 -10.70 -0.26
CA LEU A 31 2.68 -9.43 0.46
C LEU A 31 4.03 -9.16 1.14
N LEU A 32 4.71 -10.19 1.64
CA LEU A 32 6.04 -10.07 2.23
C LEU A 32 7.09 -9.67 1.19
N VAL A 33 7.00 -10.20 -0.03
CA VAL A 33 7.82 -9.74 -1.17
C VAL A 33 7.57 -8.26 -1.47
N VAL A 34 6.32 -7.84 -1.55
CA VAL A 34 5.98 -6.42 -1.75
C VAL A 34 6.61 -5.54 -0.66
N GLU A 35 6.52 -5.97 0.60
CA GLU A 35 7.08 -5.23 1.74
C GLU A 35 8.61 -5.16 1.69
N PHE A 36 9.28 -6.25 1.30
CA PHE A 36 10.73 -6.26 1.08
C PHE A 36 11.16 -5.23 0.03
N PHE A 37 10.47 -5.15 -1.11
CA PHE A 37 10.78 -4.16 -2.14
C PHE A 37 10.56 -2.72 -1.64
N LYS A 38 9.47 -2.48 -0.88
CA LYS A 38 9.24 -1.18 -0.24
C LYS A 38 10.35 -0.83 0.75
N TYR A 39 10.84 -1.81 1.51
CA TYR A 39 11.98 -1.65 2.43
C TYR A 39 13.26 -1.24 1.67
N GLN A 40 13.52 -1.83 0.49
CA GLN A 40 14.59 -1.44 -0.44
C GLN A 40 14.29 -0.16 -1.25
N LYS A 41 13.21 0.56 -0.90
CA LYS A 41 12.75 1.79 -1.55
C LYS A 41 12.38 1.62 -3.02
N LEU A 42 11.99 0.43 -3.46
CA LEU A 42 11.50 0.18 -4.83
C LEU A 42 9.97 0.31 -4.89
N PRO A 43 9.40 0.75 -6.03
CA PRO A 43 7.94 0.78 -6.23
C PRO A 43 7.30 -0.60 -6.14
N VAL A 44 6.02 -0.61 -5.76
CA VAL A 44 5.22 -1.85 -5.64
C VAL A 44 5.11 -2.57 -6.98
N GLU A 45 4.98 -1.83 -8.08
CA GLU A 45 4.89 -2.38 -9.43
C GLU A 45 6.12 -3.25 -9.77
N ILE A 46 7.30 -2.90 -9.25
CA ILE A 46 8.50 -3.71 -9.48
C ILE A 46 8.37 -5.06 -8.77
N SER A 47 7.88 -5.09 -7.52
CA SER A 47 7.69 -6.35 -6.81
C SER A 47 6.72 -7.30 -7.53
N VAL A 48 5.67 -6.76 -8.15
CA VAL A 48 4.72 -7.54 -8.96
C VAL A 48 5.41 -8.24 -10.12
N HIS A 49 6.43 -7.63 -10.74
CA HIS A 49 7.17 -8.28 -11.83
C HIS A 49 7.90 -9.56 -11.38
N PHE A 50 8.46 -9.56 -10.17
CA PHE A 50 9.14 -10.73 -9.59
C PHE A 50 8.13 -11.82 -9.23
N ILE A 51 7.01 -11.42 -8.62
CA ILE A 51 5.91 -12.33 -8.29
C ILE A 51 5.35 -12.99 -9.56
N ASN A 52 5.12 -12.23 -10.62
CA ASN A 52 4.66 -12.75 -11.91
C ASN A 52 5.65 -13.73 -12.54
N ALA A 53 6.95 -13.53 -12.31
CA ALA A 53 8.02 -14.40 -12.78
C ALA A 53 8.24 -15.63 -11.87
N GLY A 54 7.42 -15.83 -10.83
CA GLY A 54 7.49 -16.98 -9.91
C GLY A 54 8.41 -16.79 -8.72
N PHE A 55 8.89 -15.57 -8.46
CA PHE A 55 9.66 -15.23 -7.25
C PHE A 55 8.75 -14.56 -6.22
N ASP A 56 7.79 -15.34 -5.74
CA ASP A 56 6.65 -14.90 -4.94
C ASP A 56 6.82 -15.11 -3.43
N THR A 57 7.98 -15.62 -3.00
CA THR A 57 8.41 -15.64 -1.59
C THR A 57 9.73 -14.91 -1.42
N VAL A 58 10.00 -14.37 -0.23
CA VAL A 58 11.28 -13.66 0.01
C VAL A 58 12.48 -14.60 -0.11
N ASP A 59 12.31 -15.89 0.16
CA ASP A 59 13.38 -16.89 0.01
C ASP A 59 13.68 -17.20 -1.46
N THR A 60 12.67 -17.24 -2.33
CA THR A 60 12.91 -17.41 -3.77
C THR A 60 13.67 -16.25 -4.39
N LEU A 61 13.54 -15.02 -3.86
CA LEU A 61 14.36 -13.88 -4.29
C LEU A 61 15.86 -14.12 -4.07
N CYS A 62 16.24 -14.86 -3.03
CA CYS A 62 17.65 -15.17 -2.72
C CYS A 62 18.31 -16.09 -3.76
N THR A 63 17.53 -16.72 -4.64
CA THR A 63 18.06 -17.55 -5.73
C THR A 63 18.48 -16.74 -6.96
N LEU A 64 18.10 -15.47 -7.00
CA LEU A 64 18.38 -14.59 -8.12
C LEU A 64 19.79 -14.00 -8.07
N SER A 65 20.32 -13.75 -9.25
CA SER A 65 21.54 -12.97 -9.44
C SER A 65 21.23 -11.73 -10.29
N ASN A 66 22.19 -10.81 -10.39
CA ASN A 66 22.05 -9.63 -11.25
C ASN A 66 21.76 -9.98 -12.73
N ASN A 67 22.19 -11.15 -13.20
CA ASN A 67 21.95 -11.59 -14.57
C ASN A 67 20.48 -11.93 -14.81
N SER A 68 19.76 -12.36 -13.77
CA SER A 68 18.34 -12.73 -13.86
C SER A 68 17.41 -11.52 -13.97
N LEU A 69 17.90 -10.30 -13.67
CA LEU A 69 17.09 -9.09 -13.65
C LEU A 69 16.57 -8.75 -15.06
N ASP A 70 17.38 -8.94 -16.09
CA ASP A 70 16.97 -8.69 -17.48
C ASP A 70 15.91 -9.70 -17.94
N ASP A 71 15.97 -10.95 -17.46
CA ASP A 71 14.95 -11.97 -17.74
C ASP A 71 13.61 -11.62 -17.11
N VAL A 72 13.59 -11.15 -15.86
CA VAL A 72 12.38 -10.71 -15.16
C VAL A 72 11.77 -9.48 -15.85
N GLU A 73 12.59 -8.51 -16.26
CA GLU A 73 12.13 -7.33 -17.00
C GLU A 73 11.50 -7.72 -18.35
N LYS A 74 12.16 -8.62 -19.09
CA LYS A 74 11.68 -9.12 -20.38
C LYS A 74 10.41 -9.94 -20.25
N PHE A 75 10.32 -10.82 -19.25
CA PHE A 75 9.13 -11.64 -18.99
C PHE A 75 7.88 -10.78 -18.77
N ASN A 76 8.04 -9.64 -18.10
CA ASN A 76 6.95 -8.71 -17.82
C ASN A 76 6.69 -7.68 -18.94
N ASN A 77 7.37 -7.79 -20.09
CA ASN A 77 7.25 -6.86 -21.23
C ASN A 77 7.35 -5.38 -20.80
N THR A 78 8.23 -5.09 -19.84
CA THR A 78 8.37 -3.75 -19.27
C THR A 78 9.78 -3.22 -19.48
N ARG A 79 9.96 -1.94 -19.20
CA ARG A 79 11.29 -1.33 -19.15
C ARG A 79 11.44 -0.52 -17.88
N TRP A 80 12.31 -0.97 -17.01
CA TRP A 80 12.61 -0.28 -15.77
C TRP A 80 13.46 0.96 -16.04
N LEU A 81 13.12 2.04 -15.33
CA LEU A 81 13.89 3.27 -15.37
C LEU A 81 15.34 3.00 -14.88
N PRO A 82 16.34 3.74 -15.39
CA PRO A 82 17.75 3.51 -15.02
C PRO A 82 18.00 3.51 -13.51
N GLY A 83 17.36 4.42 -12.76
CA GLY A 83 17.49 4.47 -11.30
C GLY A 83 16.84 3.30 -10.56
N HIS A 84 15.84 2.63 -11.16
CA HIS A 84 15.31 1.37 -10.63
C HIS A 84 16.28 0.22 -10.89
N LYS A 85 16.87 0.15 -12.10
CA LYS A 85 17.86 -0.87 -12.45
C LYS A 85 19.06 -0.83 -11.51
N VAL A 86 19.61 0.36 -11.24
CA VAL A 86 20.75 0.51 -10.33
C VAL A 86 20.40 0.03 -8.92
N ARG A 87 19.24 0.40 -8.38
CA ARG A 87 18.80 -0.06 -7.06
C ARG A 87 18.60 -1.57 -7.01
N LEU A 88 17.98 -2.15 -8.04
CA LEU A 88 17.83 -3.59 -8.17
C LEU A 88 19.20 -4.28 -8.20
N GLN A 89 20.13 -3.83 -9.03
CA GLN A 89 21.48 -4.38 -9.09
C GLN A 89 22.19 -4.32 -7.73
N GLN A 90 22.06 -3.21 -7.01
CA GLN A 90 22.64 -3.07 -5.65
C GLN A 90 21.98 -3.99 -4.63
N THR A 91 20.65 -4.12 -4.68
CA THR A 91 19.90 -5.03 -3.80
C THR A 91 20.28 -6.48 -4.09
N PHE A 92 20.33 -6.88 -5.35
CA PHE A 92 20.56 -8.27 -5.77
C PHE A 92 22.03 -8.69 -5.75
N ASN A 93 22.97 -7.73 -5.65
CA ASN A 93 24.37 -8.03 -5.38
C ASN A 93 24.62 -8.59 -3.98
N ASP A 94 23.73 -8.33 -3.01
CA ASP A 94 23.84 -8.80 -1.62
C ASP A 94 22.46 -9.25 -1.08
N ILE A 95 21.67 -9.92 -1.93
CA ILE A 95 20.26 -10.23 -1.65
C ILE A 95 20.08 -11.03 -0.35
N THR A 96 20.93 -12.03 -0.11
CA THR A 96 20.83 -12.92 1.05
C THR A 96 20.95 -12.14 2.36
N ASN A 97 21.92 -11.23 2.45
CA ASN A 97 22.10 -10.40 3.63
C ASN A 97 21.00 -9.35 3.78
N ARG A 98 20.55 -8.74 2.66
CA ARG A 98 19.42 -7.80 2.64
C ARG A 98 18.14 -8.44 3.16
N VAL A 99 17.85 -9.67 2.72
CA VAL A 99 16.70 -10.46 3.18
C VAL A 99 16.84 -10.82 4.66
N ARG A 100 18.02 -11.25 5.10
CA ARG A 100 18.28 -11.55 6.52
C ARG A 100 17.99 -10.35 7.42
N ILE A 101 18.54 -9.18 7.09
CA ILE A 101 18.32 -7.93 7.85
C ILE A 101 16.83 -7.57 7.87
N PHE A 102 16.16 -7.65 6.72
CA PHE A 102 14.72 -7.39 6.62
C PHE A 102 13.90 -8.32 7.55
N LYS A 103 14.19 -9.63 7.53
CA LYS A 103 13.52 -10.61 8.40
C LYS A 103 13.78 -10.32 9.88
N GLU A 104 15.01 -9.98 10.25
CA GLU A 104 15.40 -9.63 11.62
C GLU A 104 14.67 -8.39 12.15
N GLU A 105 14.67 -7.29 11.37
CA GLU A 105 14.01 -6.04 11.75
C GLU A 105 12.49 -6.21 11.86
N ARG A 106 11.88 -6.91 10.91
CA ARG A 106 10.45 -7.24 10.94
C ARG A 106 10.10 -8.07 12.18
N ASN A 107 10.88 -9.11 12.47
CA ASN A 107 10.64 -9.97 13.62
C ASN A 107 10.80 -9.21 14.95
N ALA A 108 11.78 -8.30 15.03
CA ALA A 108 11.95 -7.41 16.17
C ALA A 108 10.73 -6.51 16.37
N LEU A 109 10.21 -5.89 15.30
CA LEU A 109 9.01 -5.06 15.33
C LEU A 109 7.78 -5.84 15.80
N ILE A 110 7.54 -7.03 15.23
CA ILE A 110 6.43 -7.90 15.63
C ILE A 110 6.54 -8.27 17.12
N LYS A 111 7.74 -8.58 17.61
CA LYS A 111 7.97 -8.91 19.03
C LYS A 111 7.73 -7.72 19.96
N CYS A 112 8.06 -6.50 19.54
CA CYS A 112 7.78 -5.28 20.30
C CYS A 112 6.27 -5.03 20.35
N LEU A 113 5.59 -5.07 19.21
CA LEU A 113 4.15 -4.85 19.13
C LEU A 113 3.38 -5.85 20.00
N LYS A 114 3.71 -7.15 19.93
CA LYS A 114 3.09 -8.18 20.77
C LYS A 114 3.28 -7.95 22.27
N ARG A 115 4.43 -7.42 22.70
CA ARG A 115 4.67 -7.10 24.11
C ARG A 115 3.80 -5.93 24.58
N GLU A 116 3.62 -4.90 23.77
CA GLU A 116 2.74 -3.77 24.12
C GLU A 116 1.28 -4.19 24.28
N PHE A 117 0.77 -5.07 23.40
CA PHE A 117 -0.59 -5.59 23.52
C PHE A 117 -0.82 -6.46 24.77
N VAL A 118 0.15 -7.31 25.15
CA VAL A 118 0.03 -8.15 26.36
C VAL A 118 0.10 -7.32 27.65
N ASN A 119 0.85 -6.22 27.65
CA ASN A 119 0.98 -5.33 28.80
C ASN A 119 -0.19 -4.35 28.98
N HIS A 120 -1.21 -4.39 28.12
CA HIS A 120 -2.40 -3.52 28.18
C HIS A 120 -3.71 -4.27 28.50
N SER A 121 -3.63 -5.44 29.15
CA SER A 121 -4.83 -6.03 29.76
C SER A 121 -5.21 -5.21 31.01
N PRO A 122 -6.32 -4.43 31.00
CA PRO A 122 -6.70 -3.66 32.16
C PRO A 122 -7.39 -4.62 33.13
N ASN A 123 -6.75 -4.89 34.26
CA ASN A 123 -7.48 -5.33 35.45
C ASN A 123 -8.48 -4.22 35.80
N MET A 124 -9.74 -4.36 35.35
CA MET A 124 -10.83 -3.46 35.70
C MET A 124 -11.20 -3.70 37.17
N ILE A 125 -10.55 -2.94 38.05
CA ILE A 125 -10.93 -2.84 39.46
C ILE A 125 -12.21 -2.00 39.51
N ASN A 126 -13.28 -2.59 40.03
CA ASN A 126 -14.56 -1.94 40.33
C ASN A 126 -14.38 -0.58 41.02
N SER A 127 -14.96 0.46 40.45
CA SER A 127 -15.43 1.62 41.23
C SER A 127 -16.56 2.33 40.48
N VAL A 128 -17.78 1.88 40.78
CA VAL A 128 -19.00 2.66 40.56
C VAL A 128 -18.95 3.85 41.52
N ILE A 129 -18.72 5.06 40.99
CA ILE A 129 -19.12 6.30 41.66
C ILE A 129 -19.71 7.24 40.61
N VAL A 130 -21.03 7.35 40.63
CA VAL A 130 -21.81 8.39 39.92
C VAL A 130 -21.86 9.63 40.79
N PRO A 131 -21.68 10.84 40.23
CA PRO A 131 -22.41 12.00 40.76
C PRO A 131 -23.30 12.66 39.70
N LYS A 132 -24.60 12.71 40.03
CA LYS A 132 -25.58 13.63 39.44
C LYS A 132 -25.23 15.07 39.84
N THR A 133 -25.34 16.03 38.93
CA THR A 133 -26.38 17.10 38.97
C THR A 133 -26.09 18.16 37.90
N ILE A 134 -27.09 18.37 37.06
CA ILE A 134 -27.19 19.36 35.99
C ILE A 134 -27.60 20.72 36.59
N LYS A 135 -27.00 21.82 36.13
CA LYS A 135 -27.62 23.16 36.17
C LYS A 135 -27.68 23.72 34.75
N PRO A 136 -28.83 24.24 34.29
CA PRO A 136 -28.97 24.80 32.95
C PRO A 136 -28.43 26.24 32.91
N ILE A 137 -27.61 26.55 31.89
CA ILE A 137 -27.26 27.94 31.56
C ILE A 137 -28.18 28.39 30.44
N MET A 138 -28.91 29.47 30.71
CA MET A 138 -29.83 30.14 29.79
C MET A 138 -29.07 30.78 28.63
N VAL A 139 -29.54 30.53 27.40
CA VAL A 139 -29.05 31.16 26.18
C VAL A 139 -30.01 32.30 25.80
N PRO A 140 -29.55 33.51 25.42
CA PRO A 140 -30.43 34.51 24.84
C PRO A 140 -30.76 34.19 23.38
N VAL A 141 -32.05 34.24 23.05
CA VAL A 141 -32.59 34.20 21.68
C VAL A 141 -32.58 35.60 21.08
N LEU A 142 -32.09 35.74 19.84
CA LEU A 142 -32.35 36.90 18.96
C LEU A 142 -32.88 36.38 17.61
N PRO A 143 -33.91 37.00 16.97
CA PRO A 143 -34.57 36.41 15.80
C PRO A 143 -33.99 36.86 14.44
N THR A 144 -33.94 35.89 13.51
CA THR A 144 -34.27 35.87 12.04
C THR A 144 -33.80 37.05 11.15
N VAL A 145 -33.12 36.91 10.00
CA VAL A 145 -33.54 36.31 8.70
C VAL A 145 -32.33 36.27 7.73
N GLY A 146 -32.22 35.21 6.89
CA GLY A 146 -31.51 35.27 5.59
C GLY A 146 -30.73 34.00 5.18
N THR A 147 -31.34 33.11 4.40
CA THR A 147 -30.69 32.04 3.61
C THR A 147 -30.27 32.56 2.21
N PRO A 148 -29.53 31.82 1.37
CA PRO A 148 -28.47 30.83 1.61
C PRO A 148 -27.13 31.25 0.96
N VAL A 149 -26.00 30.85 1.55
CA VAL A 149 -24.66 31.11 1.00
C VAL A 149 -24.38 30.15 -0.18
N ASN A 150 -24.22 30.75 -1.34
CA ASN A 150 -23.80 30.14 -2.59
C ASN A 150 -22.30 29.77 -2.52
N VAL A 151 -21.97 28.55 -2.96
CA VAL A 151 -20.58 28.03 -3.05
C VAL A 151 -19.85 28.80 -4.15
N SER A 152 -19.01 29.76 -3.76
CA SER A 152 -18.14 30.48 -4.70
C SER A 152 -16.82 29.74 -4.86
N ALA A 153 -16.61 29.19 -6.06
CA ALA A 153 -15.35 28.63 -6.50
C ALA A 153 -14.25 29.71 -6.49
N ARG A 154 -13.18 29.48 -5.73
CA ARG A 154 -11.98 30.31 -5.80
C ARG A 154 -11.23 30.04 -7.11
N PRO A 155 -10.88 31.07 -7.89
CA PRO A 155 -10.05 30.90 -9.08
C PRO A 155 -8.58 30.69 -8.67
N ASN A 156 -7.95 29.67 -9.26
CA ASN A 156 -6.52 29.42 -9.15
C ASN A 156 -5.72 30.58 -9.78
N ASN A 157 -4.83 31.15 -8.99
CA ASN A 157 -3.76 32.03 -9.44
C ASN A 157 -2.65 31.18 -10.09
N TYR A 158 -2.57 31.15 -11.41
CA TYR A 158 -1.33 30.84 -12.13
C TYR A 158 -1.13 31.85 -13.26
N LEU A 159 -0.02 32.59 -13.18
CA LEU A 159 0.49 33.48 -14.21
C LEU A 159 0.93 32.64 -15.44
N SER A 160 0.34 32.91 -16.60
CA SER A 160 0.81 32.40 -17.89
C SER A 160 1.93 33.30 -18.41
N VAL A 161 3.14 32.77 -18.53
CA VAL A 161 4.26 33.46 -19.19
C VAL A 161 4.61 32.76 -20.50
N GLY A 162 4.42 33.48 -21.61
CA GLY A 162 5.27 33.38 -22.80
C GLY A 162 4.94 32.30 -23.84
N LYS A 163 3.89 32.50 -24.65
CA LYS A 163 3.82 31.93 -26.01
C LYS A 163 4.33 32.99 -26.99
N THR A 164 5.47 32.76 -27.63
CA THR A 164 5.94 33.50 -28.80
C THR A 164 5.69 32.68 -30.06
N LEU A 165 4.81 33.21 -30.92
CA LEU A 165 4.60 32.73 -32.30
C LEU A 165 5.76 33.18 -33.21
N PRO A 166 6.19 32.37 -34.18
CA PRO A 166 6.81 32.86 -35.41
C PRO A 166 5.78 32.96 -36.56
N PRO A 167 5.95 33.90 -37.51
CA PRO A 167 4.95 34.23 -38.52
C PRO A 167 4.99 33.29 -39.73
N HIS A 168 3.83 33.15 -40.38
CA HIS A 168 3.63 32.44 -41.66
C HIS A 168 4.34 33.16 -42.83
N ILE A 169 5.04 32.40 -43.69
CA ILE A 169 5.32 32.80 -45.08
C ILE A 169 5.10 31.59 -46.01
N TYR A 170 4.25 31.79 -47.02
CA TYR A 170 3.96 30.89 -48.15
C TYR A 170 5.17 30.79 -49.10
N ARG A 171 5.44 29.59 -49.66
CA ARG A 171 5.99 29.46 -51.02
C ARG A 171 5.51 28.18 -51.71
N ARG A 172 4.98 28.36 -52.91
CA ARG A 172 4.64 27.33 -53.89
C ARG A 172 5.91 26.70 -54.46
N SER A 173 5.85 25.41 -54.77
CA SER A 173 6.54 24.75 -55.89
C SER A 173 5.69 23.56 -56.30
#